data_AF-A0A7C7WNU5-F1
#
_entry.id   AF-A0A7C7WNU5-F1
#
_cell.length_a   1.000
_cell.length_b   1.000
_cell.length_c   1.000
_cell.angle_alpha   90.00
_cell.angle_beta   90.00
_cell.angle_gamma   90.00
#
_symmetry.space_group_name_H-M   'P 1'
#
loop_
_entity.id
_entity.type
_entity.pdbx_description
1 polymer ?
#
loop_
_entity_poly.entity_id
_entity_poly.type
_entity_poly.pdbx_seq_one_letter_code
_entity_poly.pdbx_strand_id
1 'polypeptide(L)'
;MSIRYDSKGKYFTDIITKDTIPSIIQTLVTRIQGNLHVRANERVKDELNRDEQFLAVTNAVVYDLKGQRIYDAKFLLVNREHIIWVIPDDENSTYRQEGGEA
;
A
#
# COMPACT_ATOMS: atom_id res chain seq x y z
N MET A 1 1.10 0.43 -26.91
CA MET A 1 0.30 -0.63 -26.28
C MET A 1 0.25 -1.81 -27.23
N SER A 2 0.91 -2.92 -26.91
CA SER A 2 0.91 -4.13 -27.74
C SER A 2 0.29 -5.26 -26.94
N ILE A 3 -0.99 -5.53 -27.21
CA ILE A 3 -1.70 -6.70 -26.71
C ILE A 3 -1.07 -7.91 -27.38
N ARG A 4 -0.50 -8.84 -26.60
CA ARG A 4 0.09 -10.08 -27.12
C ARG A 4 -1.02 -11.14 -27.22
N TYR A 5 -1.17 -11.73 -28.40
CA TYR A 5 -2.20 -12.71 -28.72
C TYR A 5 -1.62 -14.13 -28.67
N ASP A 6 -2.40 -15.10 -28.17
CA ASP A 6 -2.21 -16.53 -28.46
C ASP A 6 -3.48 -17.10 -29.12
N SER A 7 -3.27 -18.09 -29.97
CA SER A 7 -4.14 -18.83 -30.90
C SER A 7 -5.46 -19.39 -30.34
N LYS A 8 -5.80 -19.18 -29.06
CA LYS A 8 -7.01 -19.70 -28.40
C LYS A 8 -7.95 -18.63 -27.81
N GLY A 9 -7.76 -17.36 -28.13
CA GLY A 9 -8.75 -16.30 -27.83
C GLY A 9 -9.02 -16.06 -26.34
N LYS A 10 -8.15 -16.53 -25.44
CA LYS A 10 -8.30 -16.32 -24.00
C LYS A 10 -7.63 -15.00 -23.61
N TYR A 11 -8.45 -14.05 -23.15
CA TYR A 11 -7.99 -12.79 -22.60
C TYR A 11 -7.22 -13.04 -21.31
N PHE A 12 -5.94 -12.68 -21.27
CA PHE A 12 -5.22 -12.49 -20.02
C PHE A 12 -5.35 -11.01 -19.67
N THR A 13 -6.35 -10.67 -18.85
CA THR A 13 -6.31 -9.40 -18.14
C THR A 13 -5.30 -9.58 -17.03
N ASP A 14 -4.26 -8.74 -16.96
CA ASP A 14 -3.34 -8.74 -15.82
C ASP A 14 -4.16 -8.45 -14.56
N ILE A 15 -4.39 -9.48 -13.74
CA ILE A 15 -5.03 -9.34 -12.44
C ILE A 15 -4.01 -8.63 -11.55
N ILE A 16 -4.17 -7.32 -11.38
CA ILE A 16 -3.36 -6.56 -10.42
C ILE A 16 -3.87 -6.89 -9.02
N THR A 17 -3.27 -7.90 -8.40
CA THR A 17 -3.48 -8.17 -6.97
C THR A 17 -2.89 -7.00 -6.17
N LYS A 18 -3.59 -6.53 -5.13
CA LYS A 18 -3.12 -5.49 -4.23
C LYS A 18 -2.94 -6.09 -2.84
N ASP A 19 -1.77 -5.91 -2.26
CA ASP A 19 -1.47 -6.33 -0.91
C ASP A 19 -1.69 -5.17 0.06
N THR A 20 -2.29 -5.47 1.21
CA THR A 20 -2.45 -4.51 2.30
C THR A 20 -1.37 -4.72 3.34
N ILE A 21 -0.47 -3.75 3.48
CA ILE A 21 0.62 -3.76 4.45
C ILE A 21 0.26 -2.81 5.60
N PRO A 22 0.16 -3.29 6.86
CA PRO A 22 0.02 -2.41 8.00
C PRO A 22 1.23 -1.48 8.06
N SER A 23 1.01 -0.18 8.22
CA SER A 23 2.06 0.83 8.10
C SER A 23 1.81 2.02 9.01
N ILE A 24 2.91 2.61 9.46
CA ILE A 24 2.92 3.87 10.20
C ILE A 24 3.50 4.94 9.29
N ILE A 25 2.75 6.00 9.08
CA ILE A 25 3.11 7.13 8.22
C ILE A 25 3.22 8.37 9.09
N GLN A 26 4.32 9.12 8.93
CA GLN A 26 4.50 10.40 9.60
C GLN A 26 4.40 11.55 8.61
N THR A 27 3.55 12.51 8.95
CA THR A 27 3.47 13.81 8.29
C THR A 27 4.14 14.89 9.15
N LEU A 28 4.10 16.14 8.71
CA LEU A 28 4.61 17.29 9.46
C LEU A 28 3.97 17.48 10.84
N VAL A 29 2.68 17.13 10.98
CA VAL A 29 1.89 17.48 12.17
C VAL A 29 1.11 16.31 12.76
N THR A 30 1.03 15.18 12.06
CA THR A 30 0.28 14.01 12.50
C THR A 30 1.03 12.72 12.21
N ARG A 31 0.73 11.70 13.02
CA ARG A 31 1.10 10.32 12.73
C ARG A 31 -0.15 9.55 12.33
N ILE A 32 -0.05 8.75 11.29
CA ILE A 32 -1.15 7.94 10.77
C ILE A 32 -0.74 6.48 10.90
N GLN A 33 -1.62 5.64 11.43
CA GLN A 33 -1.44 4.20 11.48
C GLN A 33 -2.59 3.55 10.71
N GLY A 34 -2.31 2.68 9.75
CA GLY A 34 -3.35 2.01 8.98
C GLY A 34 -2.79 1.01 7.98
N ASN A 35 -3.64 0.52 7.09
CA ASN A 35 -3.27 -0.46 6.07
C ASN A 35 -3.01 0.24 4.74
N LEU A 36 -1.76 0.21 4.31
CA LEU A 36 -1.30 0.73 3.04
C LEU A 36 -1.60 -0.26 1.91
N HIS A 37 -2.20 0.20 0.83
CA HIS A 37 -2.42 -0.62 -0.36
C HIS A 37 -1.24 -0.47 -1.32
N VAL A 38 -0.43 -1.53 -1.45
CA VAL A 38 0.64 -1.62 -2.45
C VAL A 38 0.25 -2.63 -3.54
N ARG A 39 0.79 -2.51 -4.75
CA ARG A 39 0.61 -3.57 -5.75
C ARG A 39 1.37 -4.82 -5.33
N ALA A 40 0.81 -5.99 -5.60
CA ALA A 40 1.41 -7.26 -5.21
C ALA A 40 2.82 -7.42 -5.78
N ASN A 41 3.73 -7.96 -4.96
CA ASN A 41 5.16 -8.10 -5.23
C ASN A 41 5.95 -6.78 -5.38
N GLU A 42 5.35 -5.62 -5.09
CA GLU A 42 6.08 -4.35 -5.10
C GLU A 42 6.47 -3.94 -3.68
N ARG A 43 7.68 -3.39 -3.54
CA ARG A 43 8.14 -2.86 -2.25
C ARG A 43 7.38 -1.58 -1.95
N VAL A 44 7.14 -1.28 -0.67
CA VAL A 44 6.59 0.02 -0.23
C VAL A 44 7.38 1.19 -0.83
N LYS A 45 8.70 1.04 -0.95
CA LYS A 45 9.58 2.00 -1.63
C LYS A 45 9.18 2.24 -3.09
N ASP A 46 8.86 1.19 -3.83
CA ASP A 46 8.52 1.29 -5.25
C ASP A 46 7.15 1.97 -5.43
N GLU A 47 6.20 1.71 -4.51
CA GLU A 47 4.91 2.40 -4.45
C GLU A 47 5.03 3.89 -4.10
N LEU A 48 6.02 4.28 -3.28
CA LEU A 48 6.30 5.68 -2.95
C LEU A 48 6.97 6.45 -4.10
N ASN A 49 7.70 5.76 -4.98
CA ASN A 49 8.39 6.36 -6.13
C ASN A 49 7.51 6.51 -7.39
N ARG A 50 6.23 6.10 -7.34
CA ARG A 50 5.29 6.28 -8.45
C ARG A 50 4.86 7.74 -8.58
N ASP A 51 4.55 8.17 -9.81
CA ASP A 51 4.02 9.51 -10.12
C ASP A 51 2.61 9.78 -9.57
N GLU A 52 2.01 8.83 -8.85
CA GLU A 52 0.71 9.04 -8.20
C GLU A 52 0.90 9.98 -6.99
N GLN A 53 0.09 11.04 -6.86
CA GLN A 53 0.28 12.00 -5.76
C GLN A 53 -0.24 11.50 -4.41
N PHE A 54 -1.26 10.64 -4.41
CA PHE A 54 -1.94 10.21 -3.20
C PHE A 54 -1.73 8.73 -2.90
N LEU A 55 -1.44 8.44 -1.63
CA LEU A 55 -1.30 7.12 -1.07
C LEU A 55 -2.60 6.71 -0.37
N ALA A 56 -3.14 5.56 -0.71
CA ALA A 56 -4.37 5.06 -0.11
C ALA A 56 -4.10 4.26 1.17
N VAL A 57 -4.70 4.72 2.27
CA VAL A 57 -4.62 4.08 3.58
C VAL A 57 -6.03 3.71 4.04
N THR A 58 -6.22 2.45 4.44
CA THR A 58 -7.49 1.95 4.98
C THR A 58 -7.38 1.69 6.47
N ASN A 59 -8.52 1.75 7.19
CA ASN A 59 -8.57 1.59 8.65
C ASN A 59 -7.54 2.48 9.37
N ALA A 60 -7.45 3.74 8.93
CA ALA A 60 -6.47 4.69 9.39
C ALA A 60 -6.89 5.32 10.73
N VAL A 61 -5.98 5.34 11.69
CA VAL A 61 -6.07 6.09 12.93
C VAL A 61 -5.04 7.21 12.88
N VAL A 62 -5.50 8.45 13.06
CA VAL A 62 -4.66 9.65 13.06
C VAL A 62 -4.41 10.06 14.50
N TYR A 63 -3.13 10.29 14.79
CA TYR A 63 -2.61 10.76 16.07
C TYR A 63 -2.00 12.15 15.89
N ASP A 64 -2.10 12.99 16.92
CA ASP A 64 -1.36 14.24 16.98
C ASP A 64 0.12 14.01 17.35
N LEU A 65 0.89 15.11 17.42
CA LEU A 65 2.31 15.07 17.83
C LEU A 65 2.53 14.62 19.29
N LYS A 66 1.48 14.64 20.13
CA LYS A 66 1.52 14.18 21.52
C LYS A 66 1.13 12.70 21.65
N GLY A 67 0.77 12.04 20.55
CA GLY A 67 0.33 10.65 20.53
C GLY A 67 -1.14 10.46 20.90
N GLN A 68 -1.94 11.52 20.97
CA GLN A 68 -3.38 11.43 21.20
C GLN A 68 -4.10 11.10 19.88
N ARG A 69 -5.02 10.13 19.93
CA ARG A 69 -5.93 9.83 18.81
C ARG A 69 -6.85 11.02 18.57
N ILE A 70 -6.82 11.55 17.36
CA ILE A 70 -7.64 12.69 16.95
C ILE A 70 -8.72 12.32 15.94
N TYR A 71 -8.50 11.27 15.13
CA TYR A 71 -9.44 10.90 14.08
C TYR A 71 -9.32 9.43 13.66
N ASP A 72 -10.43 8.82 13.29
CA ASP A 72 -10.50 7.48 12.71
C ASP A 72 -11.14 7.56 11.32
N ALA A 73 -10.50 6.96 10.32
CA ALA A 73 -10.95 6.97 8.93
C ALA A 73 -10.95 5.55 8.35
N LYS A 74 -12.08 5.12 7.78
CA LYS A 74 -12.14 3.84 7.04
C LYS A 74 -11.26 3.88 5.78
N PHE A 75 -11.15 5.04 5.15
CA PHE A 75 -10.35 5.30 3.97
C PHE A 75 -9.78 6.72 4.03
N LEU A 76 -8.47 6.85 3.82
CA LEU A 76 -7.73 8.10 3.87
C LEU A 76 -6.76 8.16 2.69
N LEU A 77 -6.78 9.28 1.95
CA LEU A 77 -5.76 9.59 0.95
C LEU A 77 -4.73 10.53 1.57
N VAL A 78 -3.48 10.10 1.57
CA VAL A 78 -2.35 10.88 2.09
C VAL A 78 -1.52 11.39 0.93
N ASN A 79 -1.31 12.70 0.85
CA ASN A 79 -0.43 13.26 -0.18
C ASN A 79 1.03 12.86 0.12
N ARG A 80 1.67 12.18 -0.84
CA ARG A 80 3.06 11.69 -0.73
C ARG A 80 4.07 12.80 -0.48
N GLU A 81 3.85 14.00 -1.00
CA GLU A 81 4.75 15.16 -0.81
C GLU A 81 4.82 15.63 0.66
N HIS A 82 3.85 15.24 1.48
CA HIS A 82 3.79 15.59 2.91
C HIS A 82 4.20 14.43 3.82
N ILE A 83 4.69 13.32 3.26
CA ILE A 83 5.18 12.18 4.01
C ILE A 83 6.67 12.39 4.31
N ILE A 84 7.02 12.36 5.60
CA ILE A 84 8.42 12.46 6.03
C ILE A 84 9.06 11.07 6.04
N TRP A 85 8.35 10.08 6.57
CA TRP A 85 8.77 8.69 6.60
C TRP A 85 7.57 7.75 6.68
N VAL A 86 7.81 6.51 6.25
CA VAL A 86 6.87 5.39 6.37
C VAL A 86 7.62 4.22 6.97
N ILE A 87 7.02 3.58 7.97
CA ILE A 87 7.49 2.32 8.55
C ILE A 87 6.44 1.27 8.22
N PRO A 88 6.70 0.34 7.29
CA PRO A 88 5.88 -0.83 7.13
C PRO A 88 6.09 -1.76 8.32
N ASP A 89 4.99 -2.32 8.82
CA ASP A 89 5.01 -3.39 9.82
C ASP A 89 5.18 -4.73 9.08
N ASP A 90 6.40 -4.93 8.56
CA ASP A 90 6.78 -6.10 7.74
C ASP A 90 6.95 -7.39 8.58
N GLU A 91 6.75 -7.35 9.91
CA GLU A 91 6.86 -8.55 10.75
C GLU A 91 5.71 -9.55 10.51
N ASN A 92 4.67 -9.18 9.75
CA ASN A 92 3.55 -10.06 9.41
C ASN A 92 3.05 -9.96 7.97
N SER A 93 3.86 -9.43 7.03
CA SER A 93 3.61 -9.69 5.62
C SER A 93 3.98 -11.15 5.37
N THR A 94 3.06 -12.06 5.68
CA THR A 94 3.13 -13.46 5.30
C THR A 94 3.38 -13.47 3.80
N TYR A 95 4.63 -13.69 3.41
CA TYR A 95 4.92 -14.32 2.15
C TYR A 95 4.10 -15.61 2.18
N ARG A 96 2.93 -15.60 1.55
CA ARG A 96 2.31 -16.83 1.06
C ARG A 96 3.37 -17.42 0.15
N GLN A 97 4.18 -18.31 0.71
CA GLN A 97 4.91 -19.31 -0.04
C GLN A 97 3.85 -20.24 -0.63
N GLU A 98 3.15 -19.77 -1.66
CA GLU A 98 2.51 -20.66 -2.62
C GLU A 98 3.57 -20.99 -3.69
N GLY A 99 4.41 -21.95 -3.33
CA GLY A 99 5.04 -22.90 -4.22
C GLY A 99 5.09 -24.18 -3.41
N GLY A 100 4.12 -25.09 -3.52
CA GLY A 100 3.73 -25.73 -4.77
C GLY A 100 4.66 -26.92 -4.97
N GLU A 101 4.15 -28.09 -4.59
CA GLU A 101 4.68 -29.45 -4.71
C GLU A 101 5.64 -29.71 -5.89
N ALA A 102 6.76 -30.39 -5.58
CA ALA A 102 7.17 -31.65 -6.21
C ALA A 102 8.24 -32.34 -5.35
#